data_AF-A0A1Z9SM27-F1
#
_entry.id   AF-A0A1Z9SM27-F1
#
_cell.length_a   1.000
_cell.length_b   1.000
_cell.length_c   1.000
_cell.angle_alpha   90.00
_cell.angle_beta   90.00
_cell.angle_gamma   90.00
#
_symmetry.space_group_name_H-M   'P 1'
#
loop_
_entity.id
_entity.type
_entity.pdbx_description
1 polymer ?
#
loop_
_entity_poly.entity_id
_entity_poly.type
_entity_poly.pdbx_seq_one_letter_code
_entity_poly.pdbx_strand_id
1 'polypeptide(L)'
;MADKRVSELNALTAPVKDDLVLISDSSTTETKKITIQNLFKVPSANTANTAAISSPAAGQVAYVTDGAGGSPCLAVYNGSSWLRITLGAAIASS
;
A
#
# COMPACT_ATOMS: atom_id res chain seq x y z
N MET A 1 -4.22 21.81 -24.63
CA MET A 1 -3.23 21.43 -23.60
C MET A 1 -2.80 20.03 -23.94
N ALA A 2 -1.54 19.80 -24.33
CA ALA A 2 -1.12 18.46 -24.76
C ALA A 2 -0.96 17.57 -23.52
N ASP A 3 -1.59 16.39 -23.54
CA ASP A 3 -1.41 15.39 -22.48
C ASP A 3 0.05 14.92 -22.48
N LYS A 4 0.72 15.07 -21.34
CA LYS A 4 2.10 14.62 -21.18
C LYS A 4 2.15 13.10 -21.20
N ARG A 5 3.15 12.54 -21.88
CA ARG A 5 3.41 11.09 -21.84
C ARG A 5 4.03 10.70 -20.50
N VAL A 6 3.90 9.44 -20.11
CA VAL A 6 4.37 8.95 -18.79
C VAL A 6 5.89 9.16 -18.59
N SER A 7 6.66 9.17 -19.68
CA SER A 7 8.11 9.44 -19.70
C SER A 7 8.48 10.90 -19.44
N GLU A 8 7.51 11.81 -19.53
CA GLU A 8 7.67 13.26 -19.38
C GLU A 8 7.05 13.77 -18.07
N LEU A 9 6.58 12.84 -17.22
CA LEU A 9 6.18 13.13 -15.85
C LEU A 9 7.44 13.32 -15.02
N ASN A 10 7.77 14.59 -14.74
CA ASN A 10 8.85 14.92 -13.81
C ASN A 10 8.46 14.49 -12.39
N ALA A 11 9.43 13.97 -11.63
CA ALA A 11 9.22 13.64 -10.22
C ALA A 11 8.74 14.89 -9.46
N LEU A 12 7.62 14.76 -8.76
CA LEU A 12 7.08 15.83 -7.94
C LEU A 12 8.03 16.06 -6.76
N THR A 13 8.61 17.25 -6.66
CA THR A 13 9.60 17.57 -5.62
C THR A 13 8.98 17.88 -4.26
N ALA A 14 7.65 18.11 -4.21
CA ALA A 14 6.88 18.23 -2.96
C ALA A 14 5.39 17.91 -3.18
N PRO A 15 4.75 17.13 -2.29
CA PRO A 15 3.30 16.86 -2.34
C PRO A 15 2.45 18.12 -2.17
N VAL A 16 1.34 18.21 -2.89
CA VAL A 16 0.29 19.21 -2.65
C VAL A 16 -0.92 18.58 -1.95
N LYS A 17 -1.69 19.39 -1.22
CA LYS A 17 -2.85 18.96 -0.42
C LYS A 17 -3.96 18.23 -1.21
N ASP A 18 -3.95 18.34 -2.54
CA ASP A 18 -4.95 17.74 -3.43
C ASP A 18 -4.41 16.47 -4.14
N ASP A 19 -3.18 16.02 -3.83
CA ASP A 19 -2.62 14.79 -4.36
C ASP A 19 -3.33 13.57 -3.76
N LEU A 20 -3.99 12.76 -4.61
CA LEU A 20 -4.75 11.59 -4.17
C LEU A 20 -3.87 10.41 -3.74
N VAL A 21 -2.69 10.25 -4.38
CA VAL A 21 -1.72 9.18 -4.09
C VAL A 21 -0.31 9.67 -4.42
N LEU A 22 0.55 9.71 -3.40
CA LEU A 22 1.99 9.95 -3.56
C LEU A 22 2.71 8.65 -3.90
N ILE A 23 3.43 8.66 -5.01
CA ILE A 23 4.29 7.56 -5.45
C ILE A 23 5.71 8.12 -5.54
N SER A 24 6.45 8.05 -4.43
CA SER A 24 7.83 8.54 -4.36
C SER A 24 8.76 7.46 -3.80
N ASP A 25 9.99 7.45 -4.32
CA ASP A 25 11.10 6.74 -3.70
C ASP A 25 11.75 7.70 -2.70
N SER A 26 11.61 7.42 -1.41
CA SER A 26 12.24 8.20 -0.34
C SER A 26 13.64 7.68 0.03
N SER A 27 14.16 6.69 -0.70
CA SER A 27 15.48 6.12 -0.48
C SER A 27 16.58 7.04 -0.98
N THR A 28 17.56 7.33 -0.14
CA THR A 28 18.75 8.11 -0.52
C THR A 28 19.89 7.23 -1.04
N THR A 29 19.76 5.90 -0.92
CA THR A 29 20.86 4.96 -1.15
C THR A 29 20.55 3.87 -2.18
N GLU A 30 19.29 3.70 -2.57
CA GLU A 30 18.85 2.65 -3.50
C GLU A 30 17.77 3.16 -4.41
N THR A 31 17.84 2.86 -5.71
CA THR A 31 16.75 3.13 -6.65
C THR A 31 15.68 2.05 -6.52
N LYS A 32 14.55 2.38 -5.89
CA LYS A 32 13.41 1.46 -5.79
C LYS A 32 12.52 1.60 -7.02
N LYS A 33 12.50 0.57 -7.86
CA LYS A 33 11.60 0.50 -9.02
C LYS A 33 10.16 0.32 -8.53
N ILE A 34 9.39 1.39 -8.49
CA ILE A 34 7.94 1.30 -8.29
C ILE A 34 7.30 0.99 -9.65
N THR A 35 6.86 -0.25 -9.83
CA THR A 35 6.09 -0.62 -11.04
C THR A 35 4.61 -0.39 -10.81
N ILE A 36 3.84 -0.17 -11.88
CA ILE A 36 2.37 -0.11 -11.82
C ILE A 36 1.78 -1.40 -11.20
N GLN A 37 2.44 -2.54 -11.36
CA GLN A 37 2.03 -3.80 -10.73
C GLN A 37 2.18 -3.77 -9.20
N ASN A 38 3.14 -3.00 -8.66
CA ASN A 38 3.28 -2.80 -7.22
C ASN A 38 2.12 -2.00 -6.63
N LEU A 39 1.45 -1.15 -7.43
CA LEU A 39 0.27 -0.40 -6.98
C LEU A 39 -0.97 -1.29 -6.83
N PHE A 40 -1.03 -2.42 -7.55
CA PHE A 40 -2.17 -3.34 -7.52
C PHE A 40 -1.99 -4.52 -6.55
N LYS A 41 -0.78 -4.70 -6.00
CA LYS A 41 -0.56 -5.70 -4.96
C LYS A 41 -0.77 -5.08 -3.59
N VAL A 42 -1.56 -5.75 -2.77
CA VAL A 42 -1.71 -5.41 -1.36
C VAL A 42 -0.31 -5.47 -0.72
N PRO A 43 0.20 -4.39 -0.11
CA PRO A 43 1.52 -4.39 0.50
C PRO A 43 1.62 -5.50 1.57
N SER A 44 2.69 -6.28 1.51
CA SER A 44 2.95 -7.39 2.44
C SER A 44 3.94 -6.96 3.53
N ALA A 45 3.55 -7.09 4.79
CA ALA A 45 4.39 -6.75 5.94
C ALA A 45 4.08 -7.70 7.12
N ASN A 46 4.94 -7.73 8.14
CA ASN A 46 4.56 -8.35 9.42
C ASN A 46 3.82 -7.33 10.31
N THR A 47 3.31 -7.75 11.44
CA THR A 47 2.56 -6.91 12.39
C THR A 47 3.37 -5.68 12.83
N ALA A 48 4.66 -5.86 13.13
CA ALA A 48 5.55 -4.78 13.54
C ALA A 48 5.73 -3.72 12.43
N ASN A 49 6.00 -4.15 11.21
CA ASN A 49 6.17 -3.25 10.07
C ASN A 49 4.86 -2.58 9.66
N THR A 50 3.73 -3.27 9.82
CA THR A 50 2.39 -2.72 9.57
C THR A 50 2.04 -1.65 10.61
N ALA A 51 2.44 -1.84 11.86
CA ALA A 51 2.32 -0.84 12.93
C ALA A 51 3.28 0.35 12.76
N ALA A 52 4.41 0.15 12.08
CA ALA A 52 5.39 1.20 11.79
C ALA A 52 5.01 2.11 10.61
N ILE A 53 3.89 1.85 9.92
CA ILE A 53 3.36 2.75 8.89
C ILE A 53 2.97 4.06 9.60
N SER A 54 3.65 5.16 9.24
CA SER A 54 3.54 6.44 9.95
C SER A 54 2.25 7.21 9.66
N SER A 55 1.57 6.91 8.54
CA SER A 55 0.33 7.60 8.13
C SER A 55 -0.58 6.69 7.29
N PRO A 56 -1.08 5.57 7.84
CA PRO A 56 -2.02 4.73 7.12
C PRO A 56 -3.37 5.45 6.96
N ALA A 57 -3.96 5.36 5.77
CA ALA A 57 -5.28 5.93 5.51
C ALA A 57 -6.39 4.96 5.95
N ALA A 58 -7.50 5.47 6.47
CA ALA A 58 -8.67 4.64 6.76
C ALA A 58 -9.13 3.94 5.46
N GLY A 59 -9.38 2.63 5.54
CA GLY A 59 -9.71 1.79 4.39
C GLY A 59 -8.51 1.18 3.67
N GLN A 60 -7.27 1.53 4.04
CA GLN A 60 -6.08 0.91 3.48
C GLN A 60 -6.02 -0.58 3.84
N VAL A 61 -5.71 -1.43 2.86
CA VAL A 61 -5.59 -2.89 3.03
C VAL A 61 -4.12 -3.31 2.98
N ALA A 62 -3.73 -4.25 3.83
CA ALA A 62 -2.40 -4.86 3.88
C ALA A 62 -2.49 -6.38 4.02
N TYR A 63 -1.52 -7.11 3.47
CA TYR A 63 -1.32 -8.53 3.74
C TYR A 63 -0.31 -8.65 4.88
N VAL A 64 -0.78 -9.10 6.04
CA VAL A 64 0.02 -9.18 7.25
C VAL A 64 0.47 -10.62 7.45
N THR A 65 1.77 -10.91 7.42
CA THR A 65 2.30 -12.29 7.41
C THR A 65 2.09 -13.07 8.72
N ASP A 66 1.81 -12.38 9.82
CA ASP A 66 1.70 -12.92 11.19
C ASP A 66 0.52 -12.31 11.98
N GLY A 67 -0.39 -11.57 11.31
CA GLY A 67 -1.46 -10.79 11.95
C GLY A 67 -2.62 -11.61 12.55
N ALA A 68 -2.65 -12.91 12.29
CA ALA A 68 -3.61 -13.84 12.85
C ALA A 68 -3.02 -14.72 13.97
N GLY A 69 -2.40 -14.09 14.97
CA GLY A 69 -1.75 -14.82 16.07
C GLY A 69 -0.56 -15.65 15.59
N GLY A 70 0.23 -15.11 14.66
CA GLY A 70 1.35 -15.78 14.02
C GLY A 70 1.05 -16.35 12.63
N SER A 71 -0.22 -16.39 12.21
CA SER A 71 -0.61 -16.78 10.85
C SER A 71 -0.84 -15.58 9.93
N PRO A 72 -0.66 -15.71 8.60
CA PRO A 72 -0.95 -14.64 7.66
C PRO A 72 -2.43 -14.27 7.58
N CYS A 73 -2.74 -13.00 7.36
CA CYS A 73 -4.10 -12.51 7.12
C CYS A 73 -4.15 -11.22 6.30
N LEU A 74 -5.31 -10.91 5.72
CA LEU A 74 -5.60 -9.55 5.25
C LEU A 74 -6.03 -8.68 6.42
N ALA A 75 -5.56 -7.43 6.45
CA ALA A 75 -5.95 -6.44 7.44
C ALA A 75 -6.37 -5.12 6.77
N VAL A 76 -7.30 -4.41 7.41
CA VAL A 76 -7.74 -3.07 7.02
C VAL A 76 -7.48 -2.07 8.14
N TYR A 77 -6.97 -0.90 7.82
CA TYR A 77 -6.83 0.18 8.79
C TYR A 77 -8.16 0.92 8.97
N ASN A 78 -8.69 0.99 10.19
CA ASN A 78 -9.97 1.66 10.47
C ASN A 78 -9.85 3.15 10.83
N GLY A 79 -8.65 3.74 10.71
CA GLY A 79 -8.35 5.10 11.18
C GLY A 79 -7.68 5.14 12.56
N SER A 80 -7.54 4.00 13.25
CA SER A 80 -6.84 3.92 14.54
C SER A 80 -6.09 2.61 14.74
N SER A 81 -6.58 1.50 14.19
CA SER A 81 -6.02 0.17 14.35
C SER A 81 -6.15 -0.65 13.07
N TRP A 82 -5.23 -1.59 12.91
CA TRP A 82 -5.34 -2.62 11.88
C TRP A 82 -6.26 -3.73 12.36
N LEU A 83 -7.35 -3.94 11.64
CA LEU A 83 -8.34 -4.98 11.91
C LEU A 83 -8.19 -6.11 10.90
N ARG A 84 -8.28 -7.35 11.36
CA ARG A 84 -8.28 -8.51 10.47
C ARG A 84 -9.54 -8.53 9.61
N ILE A 85 -9.37 -8.76 8.31
CA ILE A 85 -10.45 -9.11 7.40
C ILE A 85 -10.63 -10.63 7.47
N THR A 86 -11.80 -11.07 7.92
CA THR A 86 -12.18 -12.49 7.89
C THR A 86 -12.82 -12.79 6.55
N LEU A 87 -12.19 -13.68 5.77
CA LEU A 87 -12.73 -14.16 4.50
C LEU A 87 -13.65 -15.35 4.73
N GLY A 88 -14.67 -15.49 3.87
CA GLY A 88 -15.60 -16.62 3.87
C GLY A 88 -15.06 -17.84 3.13
N ALA A 89 -15.94 -18.53 2.41
CA ALA A 89 -15.56 -19.67 1.58
C ALA A 89 -14.54 -19.29 0.50
N ALA A 90 -13.73 -20.28 0.07
CA ALA A 90 -12.84 -20.12 -1.06
C ALA A 90 -13.62 -19.78 -2.33
N ILE A 91 -13.01 -19.00 -3.23
CA ILE A 91 -13.57 -18.78 -4.56
C ILE A 91 -13.61 -20.11 -5.32
N ALA A 92 -14.71 -20.39 -6.00
CA ALA A 92 -14.89 -21.56 -6.86
C ALA A 92 -15.60 -21.13 -8.15
N SER A 93 -15.16 -21.65 -9.29
CA SER A 93 -15.95 -21.63 -10.52
C SER A 93 -16.89 -22.84 -10.52
N SER A 94 -18.10 -22.68 -11.06
CA SER A 94 -18.97 -23.82 -11.37
C SER A 94 -18.30 -24.79 -12.33
#